data_AF-A0A8A3S6Q7-F1
#
_entry.id   AF-A0A8A3S6Q7-F1
#
_cell.length_a   1.000
_cell.length_b   1.000
_cell.length_c   1.000
_cell.angle_alpha   90.00
_cell.angle_beta   90.00
_cell.angle_gamma   90.00
#
_symmetry.space_group_name_H-M   'P 1'
#
loop_
_entity.id
_entity.type
_entity.pdbx_description
1 polymer ?
#
loop_
_entity_poly.entity_id
_entity_poly.type
_entity_poly.pdbx_seq_one_letter_code
_entity_poly.pdbx_strand_id
1 'polypeptide(L)'
;MSDRRADRWNGLRRDRAATGHRDAYLDTGQERPQVRPLCPVGDDAVKGDEHISISLATAATVLAPLLLTIPPEWAVAALFGVFIGALAPDADANDSAIFHTHMPGRRGRRVYFLPFFGYGIKYLVYYPISLPFILFLGERGMPRHRGVLHSGIGVLLMTLVVGFYAWLLGTAVLGFPWNGAVQAFLFGLFGGAVFHLLEDSCTKSGVAWLFPLSAHRTKGRIVTGNDDRRPAAYVLVMGAGAVGVFAACVMGQIPVELIPWSGAALAAALWGIFLIISRFGR
;
A
#
# COMPACT_ATOMS: atom_id res chain seq x y z
N MET A 1 54.55 -23.81 9.73
CA MET A 1 53.57 -22.84 10.27
C MET A 1 52.19 -23.22 9.75
N SER A 2 51.55 -24.16 10.43
CA SER A 2 50.23 -24.69 10.09
C SER A 2 49.60 -25.24 11.37
N ASP A 3 48.28 -25.08 11.46
CA ASP A 3 47.35 -25.78 12.34
C ASP A 3 47.45 -25.64 13.87
N ARG A 4 46.71 -24.66 14.40
CA ARG A 4 46.14 -24.68 15.77
C ARG A 4 44.76 -24.00 15.83
N ARG A 5 43.78 -24.49 15.06
CA ARG A 5 42.37 -24.04 15.14
C ARG A 5 41.32 -25.15 15.00
N ALA A 6 41.64 -26.39 15.39
CA ALA A 6 40.68 -27.51 15.31
C ALA A 6 40.12 -28.00 16.66
N ASP A 7 40.71 -27.64 17.82
CA ASP A 7 40.39 -28.34 19.08
C ASP A 7 39.37 -27.68 20.01
N ARG A 8 38.63 -26.66 19.55
CA ARG A 8 37.69 -25.91 20.43
C ARG A 8 36.22 -26.35 20.37
N TRP A 9 35.86 -27.33 19.56
CA TRP A 9 34.45 -27.66 19.31
C TRP A 9 33.94 -29.00 19.87
N ASN A 10 34.79 -29.82 20.49
CA ASN A 10 34.39 -31.14 21.03
C ASN A 10 34.13 -31.19 22.56
N GLY A 11 34.23 -30.06 23.28
CA GLY A 11 34.08 -30.02 24.74
C GLY A 11 32.66 -29.79 25.29
N LEU A 12 31.67 -29.42 24.44
CA LEU A 12 30.35 -28.96 24.91
C LEU A 12 29.21 -29.97 24.73
N ARG A 13 29.51 -31.22 24.37
CA ARG A 13 28.49 -32.26 24.08
C ARG A 13 28.45 -33.45 25.03
N ARG A 14 29.18 -33.43 26.16
CA ARG A 14 29.22 -34.58 27.10
C ARG A 14 28.57 -34.38 28.48
N ASP A 15 28.02 -33.21 28.81
CA ASP A 15 27.46 -32.96 30.15
C ASP A 15 25.92 -32.96 30.25
N ARG A 16 25.20 -33.49 29.24
CA ARG A 16 23.72 -33.62 29.30
C ARG A 16 23.20 -35.06 29.29
N ALA A 17 23.97 -35.99 29.85
CA ALA A 17 23.56 -37.39 29.93
C ALA A 17 23.90 -38.02 31.30
N ALA A 18 23.67 -37.31 32.40
CA ALA A 18 23.69 -37.93 33.73
C ALA A 18 23.08 -37.00 34.79
N THR A 19 21.76 -36.99 34.91
CA THR A 19 21.05 -36.84 36.20
C THR A 19 19.60 -37.17 35.99
N GLY A 20 19.23 -38.42 36.32
CA GLY A 20 17.85 -38.76 36.61
C GLY A 20 17.49 -38.16 37.95
N HIS A 21 16.50 -37.26 37.96
CA HIS A 21 15.78 -36.91 39.18
C HIS A 21 14.29 -37.03 38.86
N ARG A 22 13.67 -38.03 39.48
CA ARG A 22 12.23 -38.08 39.68
C ARG A 22 11.90 -36.94 40.63
N ASP A 23 11.07 -36.00 40.21
CA ASP A 23 10.40 -35.07 41.11
C ASP A 23 8.94 -34.90 40.72
N ALA A 24 8.15 -34.83 41.77
CA ALA A 24 6.71 -34.90 41.82
C ALA A 24 6.04 -33.81 40.96
N TYR A 25 5.01 -34.23 40.23
CA TYR A 25 4.05 -33.35 39.58
C TYR A 25 3.15 -32.75 40.66
N LEU A 26 3.61 -31.66 41.29
CA LEU A 26 2.73 -30.77 42.03
C LEU A 26 2.04 -29.85 41.04
N ASP A 27 0.76 -30.11 40.84
CA ASP A 27 -0.22 -29.24 40.21
C ASP A 27 -0.37 -27.97 41.06
N THR A 28 0.55 -27.03 40.91
CA THR A 28 0.35 -25.66 41.35
C THR A 28 -0.39 -24.94 40.23
N GLY A 29 -1.69 -24.68 40.45
CA GLY A 29 -2.57 -23.87 39.60
C GLY A 29 -2.08 -22.43 39.44
N GLN A 30 -0.96 -22.27 38.75
CA GLN A 30 -0.40 -21.00 38.34
C GLN A 30 -0.87 -20.76 36.91
N GLU A 31 -1.89 -19.91 36.78
CA GLU A 31 -2.34 -19.39 35.50
C GLU A 31 -1.13 -18.94 34.68
N ARG A 32 -0.94 -19.53 33.50
CA ARG A 32 0.07 -19.06 32.56
C ARG A 32 -0.20 -17.57 32.31
N PRO A 33 0.81 -16.69 32.41
CA PRO A 33 0.61 -15.30 32.04
C PRO A 33 0.12 -15.27 30.59
N GLN A 34 -1.10 -14.77 30.39
CA GLN A 34 -1.61 -14.48 29.07
C GLN A 34 -0.61 -13.54 28.40
N VAL A 35 0.20 -14.09 27.49
CA VAL A 35 0.99 -13.30 26.57
C VAL A 35 -0.03 -12.56 25.71
N ARG A 36 -0.35 -11.32 26.10
CA ARG A 36 -1.17 -10.44 25.28
C ARG A 36 -0.46 -10.30 23.93
N PRO A 37 -1.12 -10.54 22.80
CA PRO A 37 -0.55 -10.21 21.51
C PRO A 37 -0.19 -8.72 21.53
N LEU A 38 1.07 -8.43 21.20
CA LEU A 38 1.67 -7.09 21.27
C LEU A 38 1.17 -6.12 20.18
N CYS A 39 0.25 -6.55 19.33
CA CYS A 39 -0.44 -5.67 18.39
C CYS A 39 -1.96 -5.88 18.52
N PRO A 40 -2.75 -4.83 18.78
CA PRO A 40 -4.18 -4.92 18.58
C PRO A 40 -4.41 -5.20 17.09
N VAL A 41 -5.07 -6.33 16.81
CA VAL A 41 -5.43 -6.80 15.46
C VAL A 41 -6.57 -5.93 14.92
N GLY A 42 -6.42 -4.60 14.93
CA GLY A 42 -7.47 -3.63 14.63
C GLY A 42 -7.02 -2.45 13.78
N ASP A 43 -5.72 -2.15 13.74
CA ASP A 43 -5.22 -0.92 13.12
C ASP A 43 -5.04 -1.04 11.60
N ASP A 44 -4.82 -2.24 11.06
CA ASP A 44 -4.44 -2.40 9.64
C ASP A 44 -5.64 -2.37 8.68
N ALA A 45 -6.84 -2.72 9.15
CA ALA A 45 -8.07 -2.52 8.38
C ALA A 45 -8.49 -1.04 8.32
N VAL A 46 -8.26 -0.29 9.40
CA VAL A 46 -8.50 1.15 9.46
C VAL A 46 -7.54 1.88 8.50
N LYS A 47 -6.27 1.46 8.43
CA LYS A 47 -5.28 2.00 7.46
C LYS A 47 -5.68 1.75 6.01
N GLY A 48 -6.10 0.53 5.66
CA GLY A 48 -6.52 0.20 4.29
C GLY A 48 -7.71 1.04 3.80
N ASP A 49 -8.70 1.29 4.68
CA ASP A 49 -9.85 2.13 4.35
C ASP A 49 -9.46 3.61 4.17
N GLU A 50 -8.51 4.12 4.97
CA GLU A 50 -7.95 5.47 4.82
C GLU A 50 -7.25 5.64 3.46
N HIS A 51 -6.37 4.71 3.09
CA HIS A 51 -5.66 4.69 1.80
C HIS A 51 -6.59 4.76 0.59
N ILE A 52 -7.65 3.94 0.61
CA ILE A 52 -8.64 3.93 -0.45
C ILE A 52 -9.39 5.26 -0.49
N SER A 53 -9.86 5.76 0.65
CA SER A 53 -10.69 6.97 0.71
C SER A 53 -9.95 8.22 0.22
N ILE A 54 -8.70 8.41 0.64
CA ILE A 54 -7.86 9.53 0.21
C ILE A 54 -7.54 9.44 -1.29
N SER A 55 -7.19 8.24 -1.76
CA SER A 55 -6.86 8.01 -3.17
C SER A 55 -8.06 8.26 -4.09
N LEU A 56 -9.25 7.75 -3.72
CA LEU A 56 -10.47 7.95 -4.49
C LEU A 56 -10.95 9.40 -4.45
N ALA A 57 -10.86 10.10 -3.31
CA ALA A 57 -11.20 11.51 -3.24
C ALA A 57 -10.28 12.36 -4.11
N THR A 58 -8.98 12.05 -4.11
CA THR A 58 -8.01 12.72 -5.00
C THR A 58 -8.34 12.47 -6.46
N ALA A 59 -8.59 11.20 -6.84
CA ALA A 59 -8.95 10.84 -8.21
C ALA A 59 -10.27 11.49 -8.64
N ALA A 60 -11.28 11.55 -7.78
CA ALA A 60 -12.53 12.23 -8.06
C ALA A 60 -12.31 13.72 -8.34
N THR A 61 -11.40 14.38 -7.62
CA THR A 61 -11.06 15.80 -7.85
C THR A 61 -10.36 16.01 -9.18
N VAL A 62 -9.44 15.11 -9.55
CA VAL A 62 -8.73 15.16 -10.84
C VAL A 62 -9.70 14.89 -12.00
N LEU A 63 -10.58 13.89 -11.85
CA LEU A 63 -11.51 13.46 -12.89
C LEU A 63 -12.73 14.36 -13.03
N ALA A 64 -13.14 15.07 -11.96
CA ALA A 64 -14.32 15.92 -11.93
C ALA A 64 -14.49 16.80 -13.19
N PRO A 65 -13.53 17.67 -13.56
CA PRO A 65 -13.68 18.50 -14.76
C PRO A 65 -13.65 17.69 -16.07
N LEU A 66 -13.00 16.52 -16.07
CA LEU A 66 -12.86 15.65 -17.23
C LEU A 66 -14.13 14.85 -17.52
N LEU A 67 -15.03 14.68 -16.55
CA LEU A 67 -16.31 13.96 -16.75
C LEU A 67 -17.19 14.58 -17.85
N LEU A 68 -16.94 15.84 -18.21
CA LEU A 68 -17.64 16.53 -19.30
C LEU A 68 -17.09 16.16 -20.69
N THR A 69 -15.89 15.60 -20.77
CA THR A 69 -15.16 15.41 -22.05
C THR A 69 -14.73 13.98 -22.30
N ILE A 70 -14.54 13.16 -21.25
CA ILE A 70 -14.12 11.76 -21.41
C ILE A 70 -15.33 10.82 -21.39
N PRO A 71 -15.25 9.66 -22.07
CA PRO A 71 -16.26 8.63 -21.96
C PRO A 71 -16.44 8.15 -20.51
N PRO A 72 -17.69 7.92 -20.03
CA PRO A 72 -17.94 7.49 -18.65
C PRO A 72 -17.20 6.20 -18.27
N GLU A 73 -17.05 5.27 -19.21
CA GLU A 73 -16.33 4.02 -18.99
C GLU A 73 -14.83 4.21 -18.72
N TRP A 74 -14.21 5.30 -19.21
CA TRP A 74 -12.82 5.62 -18.88
C TRP A 74 -12.71 6.15 -17.45
N ALA A 75 -13.68 6.95 -17.00
CA ALA A 75 -13.72 7.43 -15.62
C ALA A 75 -13.91 6.26 -14.63
N VAL A 76 -14.82 5.34 -14.93
CA VAL A 76 -15.03 4.12 -14.12
C VAL A 76 -13.77 3.26 -14.11
N ALA A 77 -13.14 3.05 -15.26
CA ALA A 77 -11.88 2.29 -15.35
C ALA A 77 -10.76 2.94 -14.54
N ALA A 78 -10.61 4.27 -14.61
CA ALA A 78 -9.64 5.02 -13.83
C ALA A 78 -9.89 4.90 -12.32
N LEU A 79 -11.12 5.08 -11.85
CA LEU A 79 -11.46 4.93 -10.43
C LEU A 79 -11.24 3.50 -9.92
N PHE A 80 -11.56 2.50 -10.75
CA PHE A 80 -11.26 1.11 -10.42
C PHE A 80 -9.75 0.85 -10.36
N GLY A 81 -8.99 1.42 -11.29
CA GLY A 81 -7.53 1.43 -11.24
C GLY A 81 -7.02 2.04 -9.93
N VAL A 82 -7.50 3.22 -9.55
CA VAL A 82 -7.10 3.91 -8.31
C VAL A 82 -7.39 3.06 -7.09
N PHE A 83 -8.56 2.42 -7.02
CA PHE A 83 -8.92 1.53 -5.93
C PHE A 83 -7.91 0.37 -5.78
N ILE A 84 -7.57 -0.31 -6.88
CA ILE A 84 -6.59 -1.40 -6.86
C ILE A 84 -5.19 -0.86 -6.53
N GLY A 85 -4.82 0.28 -7.12
CA GLY A 85 -3.53 0.93 -6.94
C GLY A 85 -3.29 1.35 -5.50
N ALA A 86 -4.30 1.87 -4.82
CA ALA A 86 -4.23 2.27 -3.42
C ALA A 86 -4.04 1.09 -2.46
N LEU A 87 -4.44 -0.12 -2.87
CA LEU A 87 -4.29 -1.36 -2.09
C LEU A 87 -3.00 -2.12 -2.43
N ALA A 88 -2.49 -1.97 -3.64
CA ALA A 88 -1.44 -2.84 -4.15
C ALA A 88 -0.10 -2.75 -3.37
N PRO A 89 0.36 -1.58 -2.89
CA PRO A 89 1.56 -1.49 -2.07
C PRO A 89 1.51 -2.38 -0.81
N ASP A 90 0.37 -2.46 -0.14
CA ASP A 90 0.16 -3.27 1.07
C ASP A 90 0.25 -4.78 0.86
N ALA A 91 0.29 -5.25 -0.39
CA ALA A 91 0.48 -6.66 -0.70
C ALA A 91 1.91 -7.16 -0.35
N ASP A 92 2.87 -6.26 -0.08
CA ASP A 92 4.21 -6.62 0.38
C ASP A 92 4.31 -6.86 1.91
N ALA A 93 3.27 -6.52 2.66
CA ALA A 93 3.17 -6.71 4.11
C ALA A 93 2.31 -7.95 4.42
N ASN A 94 2.91 -9.00 4.99
CA ASN A 94 2.23 -10.28 5.25
C ASN A 94 1.10 -10.21 6.28
N ASP A 95 1.03 -9.12 7.04
CA ASP A 95 0.04 -8.80 8.06
C ASP A 95 -1.07 -7.87 7.56
N SER A 96 -1.04 -7.45 6.28
CA SER A 96 -2.03 -6.52 5.77
C SER A 96 -3.44 -7.13 5.74
N ALA A 97 -4.44 -6.27 5.94
CA ALA A 97 -5.85 -6.68 5.96
C ALA A 97 -6.29 -7.39 4.67
N ILE A 98 -5.56 -7.19 3.56
CA ILE A 98 -5.82 -7.81 2.26
C ILE A 98 -5.66 -9.34 2.33
N PHE A 99 -4.79 -9.87 3.20
CA PHE A 99 -4.57 -11.31 3.34
C PHE A 99 -5.54 -12.00 4.31
N HIS A 100 -6.38 -11.24 5.03
CA HIS A 100 -7.25 -11.77 6.07
C HIS A 100 -8.73 -11.70 5.65
N THR A 101 -9.41 -12.85 5.69
CA THR A 101 -10.87 -12.96 5.41
C THR A 101 -11.75 -12.29 6.47
N HIS A 102 -11.16 -11.97 7.62
CA HIS A 102 -11.82 -11.33 8.75
C HIS A 102 -11.28 -9.90 8.89
N MET A 103 -12.12 -8.91 8.57
CA MET A 103 -11.84 -7.52 8.92
C MET A 103 -12.19 -7.28 10.40
N PRO A 104 -11.24 -6.87 11.24
CA PRO A 104 -11.53 -6.46 12.60
C PRO A 104 -12.46 -5.23 12.60
N GLY A 105 -13.42 -5.18 13.52
CA GLY A 105 -14.38 -4.06 13.63
C GLY A 105 -15.69 -4.22 12.84
N ARG A 106 -15.72 -5.05 11.78
CA ARG A 106 -16.98 -5.46 11.10
C ARG A 106 -17.38 -6.87 11.54
N ARG A 107 -18.19 -6.97 12.59
CA ARG A 107 -18.77 -8.26 13.05
C ARG A 107 -19.45 -8.99 11.87
N GLY A 108 -18.85 -10.11 11.44
CA GLY A 108 -19.56 -11.21 10.77
C GLY A 108 -19.54 -11.26 9.23
N ARG A 109 -18.99 -10.29 8.50
CA ARG A 109 -18.89 -10.38 7.02
C ARG A 109 -17.52 -10.89 6.59
N ARG A 110 -17.47 -12.15 6.13
CA ARG A 110 -16.31 -12.71 5.45
C ARG A 110 -16.22 -12.13 4.05
N VAL A 111 -15.07 -11.58 3.70
CA VAL A 111 -14.83 -11.03 2.37
C VAL A 111 -13.78 -11.89 1.68
N TYR A 112 -14.23 -12.85 0.88
CA TYR A 112 -13.35 -13.84 0.26
C TYR A 112 -12.57 -13.29 -0.95
N PHE A 113 -13.00 -12.17 -1.54
CA PHE A 113 -12.34 -11.62 -2.72
C PHE A 113 -11.01 -10.94 -2.40
N LEU A 114 -10.86 -10.28 -1.24
CA LEU A 114 -9.63 -9.55 -0.90
C LEU A 114 -8.39 -10.46 -0.86
N PRO A 115 -8.40 -11.64 -0.21
CA PRO A 115 -7.25 -12.53 -0.24
C PRO A 115 -6.87 -13.00 -1.64
N PHE A 116 -7.84 -13.21 -2.52
CA PHE A 116 -7.56 -13.57 -3.92
C PHE A 116 -6.76 -12.48 -4.63
N PHE A 117 -7.17 -11.21 -4.49
CA PHE A 117 -6.42 -10.08 -5.04
C PHE A 117 -5.05 -9.92 -4.37
N GLY A 118 -4.97 -10.04 -3.04
CA GLY A 118 -3.70 -9.94 -2.30
C GLY A 118 -2.68 -10.98 -2.75
N TYR A 119 -3.08 -12.25 -2.82
CA TYR A 119 -2.20 -13.31 -3.31
C TYR A 119 -1.87 -13.16 -4.79
N GLY A 120 -2.83 -12.71 -5.61
CA GLY A 120 -2.60 -12.40 -7.02
C GLY A 120 -1.50 -11.35 -7.19
N ILE A 121 -1.60 -10.21 -6.50
CA ILE A 121 -0.59 -9.15 -6.53
C ILE A 121 0.74 -9.68 -5.98
N LYS A 122 0.73 -10.41 -4.87
CA LYS A 122 1.95 -10.94 -4.27
C LYS A 122 2.73 -11.88 -5.20
N TYR A 123 2.06 -12.83 -5.82
CA TYR A 123 2.74 -13.85 -6.63
C TYR A 123 2.96 -13.44 -8.08
N LEU A 124 2.05 -12.68 -8.68
CA LEU A 124 2.15 -12.28 -10.09
C LEU A 124 2.89 -10.95 -10.27
N VAL A 125 2.94 -10.09 -9.25
CA VAL A 125 3.52 -8.75 -9.38
C VAL A 125 4.72 -8.58 -8.45
N TYR A 126 4.53 -8.75 -7.15
CA TYR A 126 5.55 -8.45 -6.16
C TYR A 126 6.81 -9.30 -6.32
N TYR A 127 6.67 -10.64 -6.36
CA TYR A 127 7.83 -11.53 -6.48
C TYR A 127 8.58 -11.36 -7.82
N PRO A 128 7.91 -11.29 -8.99
CA PRO A 128 8.60 -11.02 -10.25
C PRO A 128 9.39 -9.71 -10.25
N ILE A 129 8.86 -8.66 -9.60
CA ILE A 129 9.57 -7.37 -9.46
C ILE A 129 10.74 -7.48 -8.49
N SER A 130 10.55 -8.17 -7.37
CA SER A 130 11.56 -8.25 -6.30
C SER A 130 12.73 -9.17 -6.67
N LEU A 131 12.50 -10.20 -7.47
CA LEU A 131 13.52 -11.20 -7.81
C LEU A 131 14.79 -10.59 -8.44
N PRO A 132 14.73 -9.71 -9.46
CA PRO A 132 15.91 -9.00 -9.95
C PRO A 132 16.66 -8.25 -8.84
N PHE A 133 15.96 -7.52 -7.97
CA PHE A 133 16.61 -6.79 -6.88
C PHE A 133 17.27 -7.72 -5.87
N ILE A 134 16.68 -8.88 -5.57
CA ILE A 134 17.30 -9.90 -4.71
C ILE A 134 18.57 -10.45 -5.36
N LEU A 135 18.53 -10.75 -6.66
CA LEU A 135 19.67 -11.30 -7.39
C LEU A 135 20.83 -10.31 -7.50
N PHE A 136 20.55 -9.02 -7.72
CA PHE A 136 21.59 -8.00 -7.90
C PHE A 136 22.03 -7.30 -6.61
N LEU A 137 21.16 -7.18 -5.60
CA LEU A 137 21.43 -6.44 -4.36
C LEU A 137 21.50 -7.32 -3.11
N GLY A 138 21.28 -8.64 -3.24
CA GLY A 138 21.34 -9.61 -2.14
C GLY A 138 20.34 -9.30 -1.03
N GLU A 139 20.80 -9.32 0.22
CA GLU A 139 19.98 -9.07 1.42
C GLU A 139 19.28 -7.70 1.43
N ARG A 140 19.78 -6.71 0.67
CA ARG A 140 19.13 -5.39 0.54
C ARG A 140 17.87 -5.45 -0.32
N GLY A 141 17.79 -6.40 -1.24
CA GLY A 141 16.61 -6.65 -2.08
C GLY A 141 15.58 -7.57 -1.42
N MET A 142 15.88 -8.15 -0.25
CA MET A 142 14.97 -9.09 0.41
C MET A 142 13.65 -8.41 0.84
N PRO A 143 12.53 -9.14 0.74
CA PRO A 143 11.24 -8.73 1.30
C PRO A 143 11.35 -8.28 2.76
N ARG A 144 10.88 -7.06 3.04
CA ARG A 144 10.72 -6.49 4.40
C ARG A 144 9.31 -5.94 4.52
N HIS A 145 8.86 -5.65 5.75
CA HIS A 145 7.50 -5.16 6.07
C HIS A 145 7.04 -3.87 5.37
N ARG A 146 7.89 -3.25 4.53
CA ARG A 146 7.60 -2.20 3.54
C ARG A 146 8.68 -2.31 2.48
N GLY A 147 8.43 -3.16 1.50
CA GLY A 147 9.42 -3.66 0.54
C GLY A 147 9.47 -2.81 -0.72
N VAL A 148 9.67 -3.47 -1.87
CA VAL A 148 9.82 -2.80 -3.15
C VAL A 148 8.53 -2.08 -3.58
N LEU A 149 7.34 -2.59 -3.26
CA LEU A 149 6.09 -1.95 -3.69
C LEU A 149 5.81 -0.62 -2.96
N HIS A 150 6.34 -0.46 -1.75
CA HIS A 150 6.36 0.83 -1.03
C HIS A 150 7.47 1.78 -1.51
N SER A 151 7.78 1.79 -2.80
CA SER A 151 8.73 2.72 -3.42
C SER A 151 8.23 3.19 -4.78
N GLY A 152 8.66 4.37 -5.22
CA GLY A 152 8.29 4.89 -6.54
C GLY A 152 8.77 3.98 -7.68
N ILE A 153 9.91 3.31 -7.50
CA ILE A 153 10.42 2.31 -8.45
C ILE A 153 9.47 1.12 -8.51
N GLY A 154 9.04 0.59 -7.36
CA GLY A 154 8.11 -0.52 -7.30
C GLY A 154 6.75 -0.18 -7.89
N VAL A 155 6.21 1.02 -7.61
CA VAL A 155 4.95 1.49 -8.19
C VAL A 155 5.02 1.54 -9.72
N LEU A 156 6.12 2.06 -10.27
CA LEU A 156 6.33 2.11 -11.72
C LEU A 156 6.40 0.69 -12.31
N LEU A 157 7.25 -0.18 -11.74
CA LEU A 157 7.42 -1.55 -12.22
C LEU A 157 6.13 -2.36 -12.11
N MET A 158 5.38 -2.20 -11.02
CA MET A 158 4.06 -2.82 -10.83
C MET A 158 3.11 -2.41 -11.93
N THR A 159 3.02 -1.11 -12.21
CA THR A 159 2.13 -0.61 -13.27
C THR A 159 2.51 -1.19 -14.63
N LEU A 160 3.81 -1.27 -14.93
CA LEU A 160 4.32 -1.85 -16.17
C LEU A 160 4.05 -3.35 -16.28
N VAL A 161 4.26 -4.12 -15.20
CA VAL A 161 3.99 -5.57 -15.16
C VAL A 161 2.49 -5.84 -15.34
N VAL A 162 1.63 -5.10 -14.63
CA VAL A 162 0.17 -5.23 -14.78
C VAL A 162 -0.26 -4.81 -16.19
N GLY A 163 0.30 -3.74 -16.75
CA GLY A 163 0.04 -3.33 -18.13
C GLY A 163 0.47 -4.37 -19.15
N PHE A 164 1.63 -5.00 -18.96
CA PHE A 164 2.09 -6.10 -19.80
C PHE A 164 1.15 -7.30 -19.72
N TYR A 165 0.67 -7.69 -18.53
CA TYR A 165 -0.33 -8.75 -18.40
C TYR A 165 -1.66 -8.41 -19.05
N ALA A 166 -2.14 -7.17 -18.88
CA ALA A 166 -3.36 -6.72 -19.54
C ALA A 166 -3.23 -6.79 -21.07
N TRP A 167 -2.07 -6.40 -21.61
CA TRP A 167 -1.81 -6.46 -23.06
C TRP A 167 -1.69 -7.91 -23.54
N LEU A 168 -0.91 -8.74 -22.85
CA LEU A 168 -0.70 -10.14 -23.23
C LEU A 168 -2.01 -10.92 -23.19
N LEU A 169 -2.73 -10.87 -22.08
CA LEU A 169 -3.97 -11.63 -21.92
C LEU A 169 -5.12 -11.02 -22.72
N GLY A 170 -5.30 -9.71 -22.63
CA GLY A 170 -6.40 -9.03 -23.32
C GLY A 170 -6.21 -9.05 -24.83
N THR A 171 -5.10 -8.49 -25.31
CA THR A 171 -4.88 -8.29 -26.74
C THR A 171 -4.31 -9.52 -27.43
N ALA A 172 -3.23 -10.12 -26.90
CA ALA A 172 -2.57 -11.21 -27.62
C ALA A 172 -3.31 -12.55 -27.50
N VAL A 173 -3.96 -12.84 -26.36
CA VAL A 173 -4.66 -14.13 -26.13
C VAL A 173 -6.15 -14.04 -26.44
N LEU A 174 -6.84 -13.02 -25.93
CA LEU A 174 -8.31 -12.91 -26.05
C LEU A 174 -8.78 -12.06 -27.24
N GLY A 175 -7.85 -11.37 -27.93
CA GLY A 175 -8.18 -10.52 -29.08
C GLY A 175 -8.91 -9.22 -28.73
N PHE A 176 -8.93 -8.81 -27.47
CA PHE A 176 -9.50 -7.53 -27.05
C PHE A 176 -8.57 -6.37 -27.43
N PRO A 177 -9.08 -5.33 -28.12
CA PRO A 177 -8.25 -4.21 -28.53
C PRO A 177 -7.77 -3.41 -27.31
N TRP A 178 -6.51 -3.00 -27.35
CA TRP A 178 -5.98 -2.03 -26.42
C TRP A 178 -6.68 -0.68 -26.63
N ASN A 179 -7.43 -0.21 -25.64
CA ASN A 179 -8.28 0.98 -25.76
C ASN A 179 -8.02 2.01 -24.64
N GLY A 180 -8.72 3.14 -24.72
CA GLY A 180 -8.58 4.22 -23.74
C GLY A 180 -9.01 3.82 -22.32
N ALA A 181 -9.94 2.88 -22.15
CA ALA A 181 -10.35 2.40 -20.83
C ALA A 181 -9.23 1.61 -20.13
N VAL A 182 -8.48 0.77 -20.87
CA VAL A 182 -7.32 0.05 -20.31
C VAL A 182 -6.22 1.04 -19.91
N GLN A 183 -5.97 2.06 -20.72
CA GLN A 183 -5.02 3.12 -20.39
C GLN A 183 -5.47 3.91 -19.16
N ALA A 184 -6.74 4.31 -19.10
CA ALA A 184 -7.32 4.99 -17.95
C ALA A 184 -7.21 4.15 -16.66
N PHE A 185 -7.46 2.84 -16.76
CA PHE A 185 -7.23 1.90 -15.65
C PHE A 185 -5.77 1.89 -15.18
N LEU A 186 -4.80 1.83 -16.09
CA LEU A 186 -3.38 1.80 -15.72
C LEU A 186 -2.90 3.14 -15.14
N PHE A 187 -3.37 4.27 -15.68
CA PHE A 187 -3.12 5.57 -15.08
C PHE A 187 -3.76 5.70 -13.70
N GLY A 188 -4.97 5.16 -13.54
CA GLY A 188 -5.63 5.06 -12.25
C GLY A 188 -4.84 4.20 -11.26
N LEU A 189 -4.38 3.02 -11.68
CA LEU A 189 -3.56 2.10 -10.89
C LEU A 189 -2.27 2.78 -10.41
N PHE A 190 -1.55 3.42 -11.32
CA PHE A 190 -0.36 4.19 -11.00
C PHE A 190 -0.68 5.33 -10.02
N GLY A 191 -1.73 6.11 -10.30
CA GLY A 191 -2.15 7.23 -9.47
C GLY A 191 -2.53 6.80 -8.05
N GLY A 192 -3.35 5.76 -7.91
CA GLY A 192 -3.74 5.22 -6.61
C GLY A 192 -2.54 4.74 -5.79
N ALA A 193 -1.58 4.06 -6.44
CA ALA A 193 -0.36 3.62 -5.76
C ALA A 193 0.54 4.80 -5.36
N VAL A 194 0.65 5.84 -6.19
CA VAL A 194 1.36 7.07 -5.82
C VAL A 194 0.66 7.78 -4.66
N PHE A 195 -0.67 7.87 -4.65
CA PHE A 195 -1.43 8.49 -3.57
C PHE A 195 -1.27 7.73 -2.24
N HIS A 196 -1.26 6.39 -2.29
CA HIS A 196 -0.88 5.57 -1.14
C HIS A 196 0.49 5.97 -0.60
N LEU A 197 1.53 6.05 -1.44
CA LEU A 197 2.88 6.44 -0.98
C LEU A 197 2.95 7.88 -0.47
N LEU A 198 2.18 8.81 -1.05
CA LEU A 198 2.10 10.19 -0.57
C LEU A 198 1.46 10.28 0.81
N GLU A 199 0.36 9.57 1.04
CA GLU A 199 -0.25 9.48 2.35
C GLU A 199 0.69 8.83 3.37
N ASP A 200 1.34 7.75 2.98
CA ASP A 200 2.23 7.01 3.85
C ASP A 200 3.49 7.85 4.18
N SER A 201 3.84 8.84 3.34
CA SER A 201 4.84 9.89 3.61
C SER A 201 4.39 10.94 4.65
N CYS A 202 3.08 11.07 4.91
CA CYS A 202 2.54 11.92 5.98
C CYS A 202 2.60 11.27 7.37
N THR A 203 2.84 9.96 7.43
CA THR A 203 2.89 9.19 8.69
C THR A 203 4.27 9.25 9.36
N LYS A 204 4.34 8.86 10.64
CA LYS A 204 5.62 8.72 11.37
C LYS A 204 6.55 7.65 10.78
N SER A 205 5.98 6.60 10.18
CA SER A 205 6.74 5.51 9.54
C SER A 205 7.41 5.98 8.26
N GLY A 206 6.68 6.77 7.46
CA GLY A 206 7.17 7.34 6.21
C GLY A 206 7.47 6.32 5.12
N VAL A 207 7.82 6.84 3.94
CA VAL A 207 8.09 6.06 2.72
C VAL A 207 9.52 6.27 2.24
N ALA A 208 10.18 5.17 1.84
CA ALA A 208 11.46 5.21 1.16
C ALA A 208 11.25 5.19 -0.36
N TRP A 209 11.01 6.36 -0.96
CA TRP A 209 10.64 6.50 -2.37
C TRP A 209 11.59 5.84 -3.37
N LEU A 210 12.88 5.74 -3.04
CA LEU A 210 13.90 5.17 -3.91
C LEU A 210 14.37 3.78 -3.43
N PHE A 211 13.65 3.11 -2.54
CA PHE A 211 13.97 1.73 -2.15
C PHE A 211 13.88 0.78 -3.37
N PRO A 212 14.82 -0.18 -3.55
CA PRO A 212 15.91 -0.59 -2.66
C PRO A 212 17.24 0.19 -2.83
N LEU A 213 17.29 1.21 -3.70
CA LEU A 213 18.50 2.00 -3.95
C LEU A 213 18.84 2.96 -2.80
N SER A 214 17.84 3.42 -2.06
CA SER A 214 18.01 4.26 -0.87
C SER A 214 17.05 3.88 0.23
N ALA A 215 17.53 3.95 1.47
CA ALA A 215 16.73 3.77 2.68
C ALA A 215 16.24 5.12 3.27
N HIS A 216 16.54 6.25 2.62
CA HIS A 216 16.09 7.56 3.09
C HIS A 216 14.56 7.66 3.03
N ARG A 217 13.94 8.00 4.16
CA ARG A 217 12.49 8.05 4.30
C ARG A 217 11.99 9.49 4.36
N THR A 218 10.98 9.78 3.56
CA THR A 218 10.14 10.97 3.73
C THR A 218 9.03 10.63 4.72
N LYS A 219 8.93 11.41 5.80
CA LYS A 219 8.00 11.15 6.91
C LYS A 219 7.34 12.42 7.41
N GLY A 220 6.13 12.28 7.93
CA GLY A 220 5.40 13.32 8.64
C GLY A 220 5.23 12.96 10.12
N ARG A 221 4.13 13.42 10.71
CA ARG A 221 3.82 13.24 12.14
C ARG A 221 2.46 12.61 12.40
N ILE A 222 1.68 12.28 11.36
CA ILE A 222 0.39 11.60 11.52
C ILE A 222 0.62 10.23 12.18
N VAL A 223 -0.19 9.95 13.21
CA VAL A 223 -0.20 8.68 13.93
C VAL A 223 -1.34 7.83 13.41
N THR A 224 -1.00 6.78 12.66
CA THR A 224 -1.96 5.79 12.19
C THR A 224 -2.62 5.05 13.36
N GLY A 225 -3.93 4.84 13.32
CA GLY A 225 -4.68 4.10 14.33
C GLY A 225 -5.09 4.89 15.59
N ASN A 226 -4.83 6.20 15.64
CA ASN A 226 -5.04 7.01 16.85
C ASN A 226 -6.01 8.20 16.65
N ASP A 227 -7.16 7.97 16.00
CA ASP A 227 -8.25 8.96 15.81
C ASP A 227 -7.78 10.32 15.23
N ASP A 228 -6.68 10.32 14.48
CA ASP A 228 -6.18 11.52 13.83
C ASP A 228 -7.19 11.98 12.78
N ARG A 229 -7.77 13.16 12.98
CA ARG A 229 -8.86 13.67 12.12
C ARG A 229 -8.34 14.27 10.82
N ARG A 230 -7.02 14.44 10.65
CA ARG A 230 -6.44 15.10 9.47
C ARG A 230 -6.70 14.33 8.16
N PRO A 231 -6.51 13.01 8.06
CA PRO A 231 -6.89 12.23 6.88
C PRO A 231 -8.37 12.38 6.51
N ALA A 232 -9.27 12.25 7.49
CA ALA A 232 -10.71 12.40 7.25
C ALA A 232 -11.08 13.82 6.80
N ALA A 233 -10.53 14.86 7.44
CA ALA A 233 -10.75 16.24 7.02
C ALA A 233 -10.21 16.49 5.60
N TYR A 234 -9.06 15.91 5.26
CA TYR A 234 -8.50 15.99 3.91
C TYR A 234 -9.43 15.38 2.86
N VAL A 235 -9.99 14.19 3.11
CA VAL A 235 -10.99 13.55 2.24
C VAL A 235 -12.20 14.47 2.02
N LEU A 236 -12.72 15.08 3.09
CA LEU A 236 -13.86 16.00 2.99
C LEU A 236 -13.54 17.24 2.16
N VAL A 237 -12.39 17.89 2.39
CA VAL A 237 -11.95 19.06 1.64
C VAL A 237 -11.71 18.72 0.17
N MET A 238 -11.09 17.59 -0.11
CA MET A 238 -10.85 17.09 -1.46
C MET A 238 -12.18 16.82 -2.18
N GLY A 239 -13.13 16.12 -1.54
CA GLY A 239 -14.46 15.86 -2.09
C GLY A 239 -15.27 17.14 -2.35
N ALA A 240 -15.24 18.11 -1.43
CA ALA A 240 -15.85 19.42 -1.65
C ALA A 240 -15.18 20.16 -2.82
N GLY A 241 -13.86 20.04 -2.96
CA GLY A 241 -13.10 20.56 -4.09
C GLY A 241 -13.54 19.95 -5.43
N ALA A 242 -13.74 18.62 -5.49
CA ALA A 242 -14.24 17.93 -6.67
C ALA A 242 -15.61 18.46 -7.12
N VAL A 243 -16.54 18.63 -6.17
CA VAL A 243 -17.87 19.20 -6.44
C VAL A 243 -17.76 20.65 -6.93
N GLY A 244 -16.93 21.45 -6.26
CA GLY A 244 -16.72 22.86 -6.59
C GLY A 244 -16.14 23.05 -7.99
N VAL A 245 -15.10 22.31 -8.36
CA VAL A 245 -14.48 22.40 -9.69
C VAL A 245 -15.43 21.92 -10.78
N PHE A 246 -16.19 20.84 -10.55
CA PHE A 246 -17.20 20.37 -11.50
C PHE A 246 -18.29 21.42 -11.74
N ALA A 247 -18.84 22.00 -10.66
CA ALA A 247 -19.84 23.05 -10.75
C ALA A 247 -19.31 24.28 -11.50
N ALA A 248 -18.08 24.70 -11.22
CA ALA A 248 -17.43 25.82 -11.91
C ALA A 248 -17.27 25.55 -13.42
N CYS A 249 -16.93 24.32 -13.82
CA CYS A 249 -16.92 23.93 -15.24
C CYS A 249 -18.31 24.02 -15.87
N VAL A 250 -19.34 23.46 -15.23
CA VAL A 250 -20.72 23.49 -15.75
C VAL A 250 -21.26 24.91 -15.88
N MET A 251 -20.89 25.81 -14.97
CA MET A 251 -21.27 27.22 -15.01
C MET A 251 -20.42 28.06 -15.99
N GLY A 252 -19.45 27.46 -16.68
CA GLY A 252 -18.56 28.18 -17.61
C GLY A 252 -17.61 29.18 -16.92
N GLN A 253 -17.32 28.98 -15.63
CA GLN A 253 -16.41 29.85 -14.87
C GLN A 253 -14.93 29.51 -15.11
N ILE A 254 -14.65 28.32 -15.64
CA ILE A 254 -13.30 27.87 -15.99
C ILE A 254 -13.15 27.93 -17.51
N PRO A 255 -12.15 28.67 -18.04
CA PRO A 255 -11.86 28.68 -19.47
C PRO A 255 -11.67 27.27 -20.02
N VAL A 256 -12.17 27.00 -21.23
CA VAL A 256 -12.23 25.65 -21.82
C VAL A 256 -10.85 24.99 -21.88
N GLU A 257 -9.82 25.77 -22.19
CA GLU A 257 -8.42 25.34 -22.24
C GLU A 257 -7.85 24.93 -20.88
N LEU A 258 -8.42 25.40 -19.77
CA LEU A 258 -8.00 25.08 -18.41
C LEU A 258 -8.80 23.94 -17.78
N ILE A 259 -9.93 23.54 -18.37
CA ILE A 259 -10.77 22.45 -17.85
C ILE A 259 -9.94 21.18 -17.57
N PRO A 260 -9.10 20.66 -18.49
CA PRO A 260 -8.38 19.41 -18.25
C PRO A 260 -7.38 19.46 -17.08
N TRP A 261 -6.92 20.67 -16.72
CA TRP A 261 -5.87 20.88 -15.72
C TRP A 261 -6.41 21.34 -14.38
N SER A 262 -7.60 21.91 -14.35
CA SER A 262 -8.20 22.54 -13.16
C SER A 262 -8.29 21.59 -11.95
N GLY A 263 -8.75 20.36 -12.16
CA GLY A 263 -8.86 19.33 -11.13
C GLY A 263 -7.49 18.86 -10.64
N ALA A 264 -6.54 18.64 -11.55
CA ALA A 264 -5.18 18.26 -11.21
C ALA A 264 -4.44 19.36 -10.42
N ALA A 265 -4.60 20.63 -10.83
CA ALA A 265 -4.02 21.77 -10.14
C ALA A 265 -4.57 21.92 -8.73
N LEU A 266 -5.89 21.78 -8.55
CA LEU A 266 -6.53 21.81 -7.24
C LEU A 266 -6.04 20.66 -6.35
N ALA A 267 -6.04 19.43 -6.87
CA ALA A 267 -5.55 18.26 -6.13
C ALA A 267 -4.09 18.44 -5.71
N ALA A 268 -3.22 18.94 -6.59
CA ALA A 268 -1.81 19.21 -6.29
C ALA A 268 -1.64 20.28 -5.19
N ALA A 269 -2.43 21.37 -5.25
CA ALA A 269 -2.42 22.40 -4.22
C ALA A 269 -2.86 21.86 -2.86
N LEU A 270 -3.95 21.08 -2.82
CA LEU A 270 -4.45 20.45 -1.59
C LEU A 270 -3.45 19.43 -1.03
N TRP A 271 -2.81 18.61 -1.87
CA TRP A 271 -1.72 17.72 -1.44
C TRP A 271 -0.55 18.50 -0.85
N GLY A 272 -0.14 19.60 -1.49
CA GLY A 272 0.93 20.47 -0.97
C GLY A 272 0.62 20.98 0.43
N ILE A 273 -0.60 21.47 0.65
CA ILE A 273 -1.07 21.92 1.96
C ILE A 273 -1.07 20.76 2.96
N PHE A 274 -1.61 19.59 2.58
CA PHE A 274 -1.70 18.44 3.47
C PHE A 274 -0.33 17.90 3.89
N LEU A 275 0.63 17.83 2.95
CA LEU A 275 2.01 17.44 3.21
C LEU A 275 2.73 18.41 4.15
N ILE A 276 2.41 19.70 4.09
CA ILE A 276 2.94 20.71 5.02
C ILE A 276 2.31 20.50 6.40
N ILE A 277 0.97 20.43 6.49
CA ILE A 277 0.24 20.27 7.75
C ILE A 277 0.62 18.96 8.47
N SER A 278 0.84 17.88 7.72
CA SER A 278 1.22 16.58 8.30
C SER A 278 2.56 16.60 9.02
N ARG A 279 3.41 17.60 8.78
CA ARG A 279 4.70 17.79 9.47
C ARG A 279 4.59 18.55 10.80
N PHE A 280 3.44 19.15 11.08
CA PHE A 280 3.18 19.89 12.31
C PHE A 280 2.18 19.15 13.21
N GLY A 281 2.09 19.59 14.47
CA GLY A 281 1.18 18.99 15.45
C GLY A 281 1.65 17.64 16.03
N ARG A 282 0.82 17.10 16.93
CA ARG A 282 0.95 15.76 17.53
C ARG A 282 -0.25 14.91 17.12
#